data_AF-A0A0F9AFI0-F1
#
_entry.id   AF-A0A0F9AFI0-F1
#
_cell.length_a   1.000
_cell.length_b   1.000
_cell.length_c   1.000
_cell.angle_alpha   90.00
_cell.angle_beta   90.00
_cell.angle_gamma   90.00
#
_symmetry.space_group_name_H-M   'P 1'
#
loop_
_entity.id
_entity.type
_entity.pdbx_description
1 polymer ?
#
loop_
_entity_poly.entity_id
_entity_poly.type
_entity_poly.pdbx_seq_one_letter_code
_entity_poly.pdbx_strand_id
1 'polypeptide(L)'
;SIGHTGAIIPTAKLKPVHLMGVTVTSALLNNFEEIERLGVAVGDEVRVIRAGDVIPKIIGVAQHSMPPDFDPNGWVDCRIRCVGPRIQYWLNGHKTIDYLEEDTQIPRKGSIGLQFHSWSAHAFEVQFKDIRIKELK
;
A
#
# COMPACT_ATOMS: atom_id res chain seq x y z
N SER A 1 8.62 9.28 -14.40
CA SER A 1 8.96 9.83 -15.73
C SER A 1 9.96 8.88 -16.37
N ILE A 2 9.92 8.69 -17.69
CA ILE A 2 10.96 7.93 -18.41
C ILE A 2 12.00 8.94 -18.89
N GLY A 3 13.23 8.83 -18.41
CA GLY A 3 14.34 9.68 -18.84
C GLY A 3 14.79 9.36 -20.27
N HIS A 4 15.54 10.28 -20.88
CA HIS A 4 16.13 10.10 -22.23
C HIS A 4 17.05 8.88 -22.36
N THR A 5 17.48 8.29 -21.25
CA THR A 5 18.28 7.06 -21.16
C THR A 5 17.43 5.79 -20.94
N GLY A 6 16.10 5.90 -20.88
CA GLY A 6 15.20 4.81 -20.51
C GLY A 6 15.08 4.59 -19.00
N ALA A 7 15.81 5.36 -18.17
CA ALA A 7 15.71 5.26 -16.72
C ALA A 7 14.32 5.68 -16.22
N ILE A 8 13.68 4.81 -15.44
CA ILE A 8 12.43 5.11 -14.74
C ILE A 8 12.79 5.84 -13.46
N ILE A 9 12.47 7.13 -13.40
CA ILE A 9 12.65 7.95 -12.20
C ILE A 9 11.28 8.10 -11.53
N PRO A 10 11.08 7.51 -10.33
CA PRO A 10 9.84 7.67 -9.59
C PRO A 10 9.67 9.12 -9.13
N THR A 11 8.43 9.61 -9.19
CA THR A 11 8.07 10.97 -8.80
C THR A 11 6.77 10.91 -8.05
N ALA A 12 6.76 11.46 -6.83
CA ALA A 12 5.54 11.59 -6.04
C ALA A 12 4.70 12.75 -6.55
N LYS A 13 3.39 12.53 -6.65
CA LYS A 13 2.40 13.60 -6.82
C LYS A 13 1.92 14.03 -5.45
N LEU A 14 2.00 15.32 -5.17
CA LEU A 14 1.70 15.91 -3.87
C LEU A 14 0.46 16.78 -3.97
N LYS A 15 -0.29 16.86 -2.87
CA LYS A 15 -1.21 17.99 -2.67
C LYS A 15 -0.38 19.28 -2.70
N PRO A 16 -0.88 20.38 -3.33
CA PRO A 16 -0.13 21.63 -3.42
C PRO A 16 0.38 22.10 -2.06
N VAL A 17 1.69 22.29 -1.94
CA VAL A 17 2.35 22.76 -0.71
C VAL A 17 3.21 23.98 -1.01
N HIS A 18 3.15 25.00 -0.17
CA HIS A 18 3.94 26.23 -0.32
C HIS A 18 5.30 26.06 0.36
N LEU A 19 6.38 26.18 -0.41
CA LEU A 19 7.75 26.09 0.08
C LEU A 19 8.57 27.25 -0.50
N MET A 20 9.10 28.12 0.37
CA MET A 20 10.00 29.22 -0.02
C MET A 20 9.47 30.05 -1.21
N GLY A 21 8.21 30.49 -1.13
CA GLY A 21 7.59 31.35 -2.14
C GLY A 21 7.11 30.67 -3.43
N VAL A 22 7.26 29.33 -3.56
CA VAL A 22 6.70 28.57 -4.68
C VAL A 22 5.72 27.50 -4.21
N THR A 23 4.78 27.13 -5.08
CA THR A 23 3.88 25.99 -4.87
C THR A 23 4.48 24.74 -5.51
N VAL A 24 4.67 23.70 -4.71
CA VAL A 24 5.17 22.40 -5.15
C VAL A 24 4.00 21.41 -5.24
N THR A 25 3.90 20.70 -6.36
CA THR A 25 2.89 19.64 -6.60
C THR A 25 3.52 18.28 -6.90
N SER A 26 4.85 18.20 -6.93
CA SER A 26 5.58 16.95 -7.14
C SER A 26 6.98 17.00 -6.54
N ALA A 27 7.48 15.84 -6.12
CA ALA A 27 8.84 15.68 -5.60
C ALA A 27 9.48 14.38 -6.11
N LEU A 28 10.81 14.41 -6.31
CA LEU A 28 11.55 13.23 -6.74
C LEU A 28 11.69 12.22 -5.60
N LEU A 29 11.57 10.94 -5.97
CA LEU A 29 11.89 9.77 -5.13
C LEU A 29 13.19 9.07 -5.57
N ASN A 30 13.87 9.60 -6.60
CA ASN A 30 15.13 9.11 -7.17
C ASN A 30 15.04 7.72 -7.85
N ASN A 31 14.80 6.65 -7.10
CA ASN A 31 14.75 5.26 -7.56
C ASN A 31 13.87 4.41 -6.62
N PHE A 32 13.74 3.11 -6.90
CA PHE A 32 12.88 2.23 -6.11
C PHE A 32 13.50 1.90 -4.75
N GLU A 33 14.82 1.78 -4.67
CA GLU A 33 15.55 1.53 -3.44
C GLU A 33 15.34 2.67 -2.42
N GLU A 34 15.25 3.92 -2.90
CA GLU A 34 14.96 5.08 -2.07
C GLU A 34 13.50 5.10 -1.58
N ILE A 35 12.54 4.60 -2.38
CA ILE A 35 11.16 4.42 -1.91
C ILE A 35 11.14 3.43 -0.74
N GLU A 36 11.83 2.30 -0.89
CA GLU A 36 11.94 1.28 0.15
C GLU A 36 12.65 1.83 1.40
N ARG A 37 13.76 2.57 1.23
CA ARG A 37 14.52 3.18 2.32
C ARG A 37 13.69 4.23 3.07
N LEU A 38 12.89 5.02 2.37
CA LEU A 38 12.00 6.02 2.96
C LEU A 38 10.74 5.39 3.58
N GLY A 39 10.39 4.16 3.19
CA GLY A 39 9.16 3.49 3.59
C GLY A 39 7.89 4.19 3.12
N VAL A 40 7.97 5.03 2.08
CA VAL A 40 6.85 5.89 1.67
C VAL A 40 5.79 5.11 0.89
N ALA A 41 4.54 5.28 1.28
CA ALA A 41 3.37 4.74 0.61
C ALA A 41 2.49 5.85 0.00
N VAL A 42 1.65 5.47 -0.95
CA VAL A 42 0.66 6.39 -1.52
C VAL A 42 -0.33 6.78 -0.42
N GLY A 43 -0.55 8.09 -0.25
CA GLY A 43 -1.43 8.65 0.76
C GLY A 43 -0.69 9.22 1.97
N ASP A 44 0.56 8.80 2.20
CA ASP A 44 1.37 9.28 3.32
C ASP A 44 1.53 10.81 3.31
N GLU A 45 1.56 11.38 4.50
CA GLU A 45 2.08 12.72 4.71
C GLU A 45 3.61 12.64 4.72
N VAL A 46 4.27 13.46 3.91
CA VAL A 46 5.71 13.38 3.67
C VAL A 46 6.40 14.70 3.96
N ARG A 47 7.66 14.61 4.40
CA ARG A 47 8.55 15.76 4.55
C ARG A 47 9.23 16.05 3.23
N VAL A 48 9.05 17.26 2.73
CA VAL A 48 9.60 17.71 1.44
C VAL A 48 10.57 18.85 1.69
N ILE A 49 11.75 18.76 1.07
CA ILE A 49 12.71 19.86 1.05
C ILE A 49 12.93 20.34 -0.38
N ARG A 50 13.35 21.59 -0.51
CA ARG A 50 13.85 22.15 -1.76
C ARG A 50 15.29 22.58 -1.53
N ALA A 51 16.23 21.97 -2.25
CA ALA A 51 17.63 22.37 -2.20
C ALA A 51 17.87 23.48 -3.23
N GLY A 52 18.07 24.72 -2.75
CA GLY A 52 18.22 25.89 -3.61
C GLY A 52 17.02 26.11 -4.52
N ASP A 53 17.26 26.45 -5.79
CA ASP A 53 16.20 26.84 -6.72
C ASP A 53 15.57 25.71 -7.53
N VAL A 54 16.08 24.47 -7.47
CA VAL A 54 15.96 23.62 -8.67
C VAL A 54 15.01 22.42 -8.54
N ILE A 55 15.00 21.57 -7.49
CA ILE A 55 14.11 20.39 -7.46
C ILE A 55 13.64 20.00 -6.05
N PRO A 56 12.32 19.83 -5.80
CA PRO A 56 11.80 19.28 -4.55
C PRO A 56 12.10 17.78 -4.38
N LYS A 57 12.45 17.37 -3.16
CA LYS A 57 12.74 15.98 -2.79
C LYS A 57 11.99 15.57 -1.52
N ILE A 58 11.52 14.32 -1.49
CA ILE A 58 11.01 13.71 -0.25
C ILE A 58 12.21 13.23 0.57
N ILE A 59 12.19 13.53 1.87
CA ILE A 59 13.25 13.11 2.82
C ILE A 59 12.76 12.15 3.91
N GLY A 60 11.46 11.87 3.96
CA GLY A 60 10.88 10.92 4.90
C GLY A 60 9.36 11.01 4.98
N VAL A 61 8.76 10.02 5.61
CA VAL A 61 7.35 10.01 6.00
C VAL A 61 7.18 10.81 7.29
N ALA A 62 6.24 11.74 7.30
CA ALA A 62 5.79 12.44 8.50
C ALA A 62 4.72 11.62 9.23
N GLN A 63 3.76 11.07 8.47
CA GLN A 63 2.69 10.22 8.97
C GLN A 63 2.25 9.25 7.86
N HIS A 64 2.15 7.96 8.19
CA HIS A 64 1.57 7.00 7.25
C HIS A 64 0.07 7.19 7.13
N SER A 65 -0.44 7.07 5.91
CA SER A 65 -1.88 7.01 5.67
C SER A 65 -2.40 5.66 6.16
N MET A 66 -2.94 5.65 7.38
CA MET A 66 -3.68 4.50 7.88
C MET A 66 -5.14 4.59 7.46
N PRO A 67 -5.81 3.46 7.21
CA PRO A 67 -7.27 3.42 7.16
C PRO A 67 -7.88 4.15 8.37
N PRO A 68 -9.00 4.88 8.22
CA PRO A 68 -9.59 5.66 9.32
C PRO A 68 -9.94 4.83 10.57
N ASP A 69 -10.12 3.53 10.39
CA ASP A 69 -10.49 2.54 11.38
C ASP A 69 -9.32 1.63 11.81
N PHE A 70 -8.09 2.00 11.45
CA PHE A 70 -6.91 1.28 11.90
C PHE A 70 -6.58 1.62 13.36
N ASP A 71 -6.72 0.63 14.22
CA ASP A 71 -6.23 0.68 15.60
C ASP A 71 -4.97 -0.21 15.71
N PRO A 72 -3.79 0.35 16.01
CA PRO A 72 -2.55 -0.43 16.14
C PRO A 72 -2.60 -1.46 17.27
N ASN A 73 -3.51 -1.31 18.24
CA ASN A 73 -3.71 -2.25 19.33
C ASN A 73 -5.01 -3.07 19.17
N GLY A 74 -5.74 -2.85 18.07
CA GLY A 74 -7.04 -3.43 17.80
C GLY A 74 -6.97 -4.73 17.00
N TRP A 75 -8.13 -5.38 16.87
CA TRP A 75 -8.29 -6.54 16.00
C TRP A 75 -8.78 -6.10 14.63
N VAL A 76 -8.20 -6.66 13.57
CA VAL A 76 -8.66 -6.43 12.19
C VAL A 76 -9.72 -7.45 11.83
N ASP A 77 -10.93 -7.00 11.46
CA ASP A 77 -11.96 -7.88 10.87
C ASP A 77 -11.52 -8.26 9.45
N CYS A 78 -11.41 -9.55 9.20
CA CYS A 78 -10.95 -10.12 7.94
C CYS A 78 -12.09 -10.94 7.35
N ARG A 79 -12.57 -10.53 6.16
CA ARG A 79 -13.61 -11.28 5.44
C ARG A 79 -13.10 -11.69 4.07
N ILE A 80 -13.23 -12.98 3.77
CA ILE A 80 -12.96 -13.55 2.44
C ILE A 80 -14.27 -14.11 1.89
N ARG A 81 -14.56 -13.80 0.63
CA ARG A 81 -15.72 -14.35 -0.09
C ARG A 81 -15.26 -14.92 -1.42
N CYS A 82 -15.56 -16.20 -1.64
CA CYS A 82 -15.29 -16.90 -2.89
C CYS A 82 -16.62 -17.30 -3.54
N VAL A 83 -16.92 -16.78 -4.72
CA VAL A 83 -18.15 -17.12 -5.49
C VAL A 83 -17.75 -17.46 -6.92
N GLY A 84 -17.82 -18.74 -7.27
CA GLY A 84 -17.29 -19.22 -8.55
C GLY A 84 -15.81 -18.86 -8.68
N PRO A 85 -15.37 -18.20 -9.77
CA PRO A 85 -13.98 -17.77 -9.95
C PRO A 85 -13.63 -16.44 -9.25
N ARG A 86 -14.58 -15.78 -8.58
CA ARG A 86 -14.35 -14.47 -7.97
C ARG A 86 -13.93 -14.60 -6.51
N ILE A 87 -12.80 -14.00 -6.15
CA ILE A 87 -12.27 -13.93 -4.79
C ILE A 87 -12.26 -12.47 -4.34
N GLN A 88 -12.94 -12.19 -3.24
CA GLN A 88 -13.02 -10.85 -2.68
C GLN A 88 -12.54 -10.84 -1.23
N TYR A 89 -11.84 -9.77 -0.85
CA TYR A 89 -11.24 -9.59 0.46
C TYR A 89 -11.64 -8.23 1.06
N TRP A 90 -11.93 -8.23 2.36
CA TRP A 90 -12.17 -7.01 3.12
C TRP A 90 -11.35 -7.01 4.42
N LEU A 91 -10.83 -5.84 4.76
CA LEU A 91 -10.22 -5.53 6.05
C LEU A 91 -11.06 -4.44 6.74
N ASN A 92 -11.54 -4.70 7.94
CA ASN A 92 -12.46 -3.82 8.68
C ASN A 92 -13.65 -3.31 7.83
N GLY A 93 -14.17 -4.17 6.95
CA GLY A 93 -15.27 -3.82 6.03
C GLY A 93 -14.86 -3.03 4.79
N HIS A 94 -13.61 -2.57 4.67
CA HIS A 94 -13.06 -1.96 3.46
C HIS A 94 -12.65 -3.05 2.47
N LYS A 95 -13.20 -3.03 1.24
CA LYS A 95 -12.82 -3.99 0.20
C LYS A 95 -11.41 -3.68 -0.30
N THR A 96 -10.50 -4.62 -0.14
CA THR A 96 -9.09 -4.48 -0.51
C THR A 96 -8.72 -5.29 -1.76
N ILE A 97 -9.40 -6.41 -1.99
CA ILE A 97 -9.19 -7.25 -3.17
C ILE A 97 -10.54 -7.59 -3.81
N ASP A 98 -10.57 -7.52 -5.14
CA ASP A 98 -11.69 -7.98 -5.96
C ASP A 98 -11.12 -8.65 -7.22
N TYR A 99 -10.77 -9.93 -7.09
CA TYR A 99 -10.09 -10.72 -8.11
C TYR A 99 -11.08 -11.63 -8.84
N LEU A 100 -10.94 -11.72 -10.16
CA LEU A 100 -11.69 -12.65 -11.00
C LEU A 100 -10.69 -13.57 -11.71
N GLU A 101 -10.77 -14.87 -11.44
CA GLU A 101 -9.98 -15.86 -12.18
C GLU A 101 -10.63 -16.15 -13.53
N GLU A 102 -10.00 -15.68 -14.61
CA GLU A 102 -10.50 -15.89 -15.97
C GLU A 102 -10.04 -17.23 -16.55
N ASP A 103 -8.93 -17.79 -16.05
CA ASP A 103 -8.45 -19.09 -16.50
C ASP A 103 -9.31 -20.24 -15.97
N THR A 104 -10.07 -20.84 -16.89
CA THR A 104 -10.96 -21.96 -16.61
C THR A 104 -10.24 -23.27 -16.26
N GLN A 105 -8.94 -23.37 -16.51
CA GLN A 105 -8.14 -24.55 -16.15
C GLN A 105 -7.76 -24.57 -14.67
N ILE A 106 -7.81 -23.42 -13.99
CA ILE A 106 -7.48 -23.34 -12.57
C ILE A 106 -8.56 -24.03 -11.72
N PRO A 107 -8.19 -24.92 -10.79
CA PRO A 107 -9.16 -25.59 -9.92
C PRO A 107 -10.01 -24.61 -9.11
N ARG A 108 -11.33 -24.79 -9.16
CA ARG A 108 -12.31 -23.94 -8.43
C ARG A 108 -12.59 -24.42 -7.00
N LYS A 109 -11.86 -25.43 -6.53
CA LYS A 109 -11.97 -26.00 -5.19
C LYS A 109 -10.57 -26.11 -4.61
N GLY A 110 -10.43 -25.77 -3.33
CA GLY A 110 -9.16 -25.81 -2.63
C GLY A 110 -9.29 -25.28 -1.21
N SER A 111 -8.14 -25.04 -0.58
CA SER A 111 -8.03 -24.44 0.75
C SER A 111 -7.70 -22.96 0.63
N ILE A 112 -8.17 -22.16 1.59
CA ILE A 112 -7.74 -20.77 1.73
C ILE A 112 -6.63 -20.72 2.78
N GLY A 113 -5.45 -20.25 2.38
CA GLY A 113 -4.34 -19.96 3.27
C GLY A 113 -4.17 -18.44 3.43
N LEU A 114 -3.85 -17.99 4.64
CA LEU A 114 -3.45 -16.61 4.90
C LEU A 114 -1.92 -16.55 4.97
N GLN A 115 -1.32 -15.66 4.17
CA GLN A 115 0.12 -15.40 4.18
C GLN A 115 0.38 -13.98 4.67
N PHE A 116 1.32 -13.86 5.61
CA PHE A 116 1.73 -12.58 6.18
C PHE A 116 3.19 -12.35 5.85
N HIS A 117 3.51 -11.14 5.41
CA HIS A 117 4.86 -10.67 5.20
C HIS A 117 5.04 -9.38 6.00
N SER A 118 6.22 -9.22 6.60
CA SER A 118 6.64 -7.96 7.19
C SER A 118 7.71 -7.35 6.31
N TRP A 119 7.61 -6.05 6.07
CA TRP A 119 8.67 -5.28 5.41
C TRP A 119 9.82 -4.93 6.36
N SER A 120 9.64 -5.17 7.67
CA SER A 120 10.70 -4.97 8.66
C SER A 120 11.57 -6.21 8.81
N ALA A 121 12.86 -6.02 9.11
CA ALA A 121 13.75 -7.12 9.48
C ALA A 121 13.41 -7.77 10.85
N HIS A 122 12.37 -7.30 11.52
CA HIS A 122 11.95 -7.80 12.83
C HIS A 122 10.91 -8.91 12.69
N ALA A 123 11.03 -9.91 13.57
CA ALA A 123 9.99 -10.91 13.74
C ALA A 123 8.69 -10.24 14.23
N PHE A 124 7.56 -10.78 13.79
CA PHE A 124 6.24 -10.33 14.23
C PHE A 124 5.40 -11.54 14.64
N GLU A 125 4.47 -11.30 15.55
CA GLU A 125 3.49 -12.29 15.98
C GLU A 125 2.17 -12.07 15.24
N VAL A 126 1.51 -13.16 14.85
CA VAL A 126 0.16 -13.12 14.27
C VAL A 126 -0.76 -13.94 15.14
N GLN A 127 -1.88 -13.35 15.53
CA GLN A 127 -2.92 -14.00 16.31
C GLN A 127 -4.24 -13.99 15.54
N PHE A 128 -5.05 -15.02 15.75
CA PHE A 128 -6.38 -15.15 15.16
C PHE A 128 -7.41 -15.45 16.24
N LYS A 129 -8.63 -14.93 16.07
CA LYS A 129 -9.79 -15.26 16.90
C LYS A 129 -11.07 -15.24 16.05
N ASP A 130 -12.14 -15.79 16.59
CA ASP A 130 -13.49 -15.73 16.00
C ASP A 130 -13.61 -16.25 14.56
N ILE A 131 -12.74 -17.17 14.16
CA ILE A 131 -12.68 -17.77 12.82
C ILE A 131 -13.97 -18.54 12.53
N ARG A 132 -14.65 -18.17 11.44
CA ARG A 132 -15.87 -18.80 10.98
C ARG A 132 -15.78 -19.10 9.49
N ILE A 133 -16.19 -20.30 9.10
CA ILE A 133 -16.27 -20.74 7.70
C ILE A 133 -17.73 -21.11 7.42
N LYS A 134 -18.26 -20.59 6.32
CA LYS A 134 -19.63 -20.89 5.86
C LYS A 134 -19.62 -21.16 4.37
N GLU A 135 -20.21 -22.28 3.98
CA GLU A 135 -20.49 -22.55 2.57
C GLU A 135 -21.59 -21.58 2.07
N LEU A 136 -21.32 -20.93 0.94
CA LEU A 136 -22.27 -20.04 0.30
C LEU A 136 -23.22 -20.90 -0.55
N LYS A 137 -24.50 -20.88 -0.20
CA LYS A 137 -25.57 -21.49 -1.00
C LYS A 137 -25.99 -20.56 -2.14
#